data_AF-A0A0N9BGV8-F1
#
_entry.id   AF-A0A0N9BGV8-F1
#
_cell.length_a   1.000
_cell.length_b   1.000
_cell.length_c   1.000
_cell.angle_alpha   90.00
_cell.angle_beta   90.00
_cell.angle_gamma   90.00
#
_symmetry.space_group_name_H-M   'P 1'
#
loop_
_entity.id
_entity.type
_entity.pdbx_description
1 polymer ?
#
loop_
_entity_poly.entity_id
_entity_poly.type
_entity_poly.pdbx_seq_one_letter_code
_entity_poly.pdbx_strand_id
1 'polypeptide(L)'
;DIVRGKDLYRGDKEKKEKLELKLRSFFKNIYGSLGHKMKSKYTDNGDPKYYELRNDWWDANRLDVWKAITCGAPESAQYFRNACAEGKTPTNKKCRCVTNDVPTYFDYVPQYLR
;
A
#
# COMPACT_ATOMS: atom_id res chain seq x y z
N ASP A 1 -1.69 -1.41 -5.31
CA ASP A 1 -1.54 -0.69 -6.60
C ASP A 1 -2.43 0.51 -6.79
N ILE A 2 -3.73 0.41 -6.55
CA ILE A 2 -4.67 1.54 -6.67
C ILE A 2 -4.15 2.77 -5.92
N VAL A 3 -3.81 2.61 -4.63
CA VAL A 3 -3.26 3.70 -3.79
C VAL A 3 -1.99 4.31 -4.37
N ARG A 4 -1.18 3.55 -5.12
CA ARG A 4 0.10 3.99 -5.72
C ARG A 4 -0.02 4.44 -7.17
N GLY A 5 -1.22 4.40 -7.77
CA GLY A 5 -1.43 4.72 -9.17
C GLY A 5 -0.86 3.70 -10.16
N LYS A 6 -0.55 2.47 -9.70
CA LYS A 6 0.05 1.38 -10.51
C LYS A 6 -0.99 0.37 -11.02
N ASP A 7 -2.27 0.63 -10.79
CA ASP A 7 -3.34 -0.31 -11.11
C ASP A 7 -3.72 -0.30 -12.60
N LEU A 8 -3.68 -1.49 -13.20
CA LEU A 8 -3.88 -1.78 -14.62
C LEU A 8 -5.33 -2.07 -14.98
N TYR A 9 -6.28 -2.04 -14.04
CA TYR A 9 -7.70 -2.31 -14.34
C TYR A 9 -8.22 -1.33 -15.40
N ARG A 10 -8.80 -1.84 -16.50
CA ARG A 10 -9.30 -1.03 -17.64
C ARG A 10 -10.82 -1.10 -17.82
N GLY A 11 -11.56 -1.67 -16.86
CA GLY A 11 -13.01 -1.84 -16.95
C GLY A 11 -13.76 -0.53 -16.84
N ASP A 12 -14.53 -0.33 -15.78
CA ASP A 12 -15.31 0.91 -15.57
C ASP A 12 -14.39 2.14 -15.46
N LYS A 13 -14.16 2.80 -16.60
CA LYS A 13 -13.24 3.94 -16.74
C LYS A 13 -13.69 5.12 -15.91
N GLU A 14 -14.99 5.41 -15.90
CA GLU A 14 -15.54 6.55 -15.17
C GLU A 14 -15.34 6.41 -13.67
N LYS A 15 -15.61 5.23 -13.08
CA LYS A 15 -15.35 4.99 -11.66
C LYS A 15 -13.86 5.04 -11.33
N LYS A 16 -13.02 4.46 -12.19
CA LYS A 16 -11.56 4.50 -12.02
C LYS A 16 -11.04 5.93 -12.02
N GLU A 17 -11.48 6.75 -12.97
CA GLU A 17 -11.08 8.17 -13.07
C GLU A 17 -11.55 8.95 -11.84
N LYS A 18 -12.81 8.78 -11.41
CA LYS A 18 -13.33 9.42 -10.19
C LYS A 18 -12.51 9.06 -8.96
N LEU A 19 -12.12 7.79 -8.81
CA LEU A 19 -11.28 7.34 -7.70
C LEU A 19 -9.87 7.93 -7.76
N GLU A 20 -9.23 7.88 -8.93
CA GLU A 20 -7.88 8.40 -9.11
C GLU A 20 -7.82 9.92 -8.94
N LEU A 21 -8.85 10.67 -9.38
CA LEU A 21 -8.96 12.11 -9.13
C LEU A 21 -9.03 12.42 -7.62
N LYS A 22 -9.79 11.64 -6.85
CA LYS A 22 -9.85 11.77 -5.38
C LYS A 22 -8.49 11.48 -4.74
N LEU A 23 -7.83 10.39 -5.14
CA LEU A 23 -6.50 10.03 -4.62
C LEU A 23 -5.48 11.13 -4.94
N ARG A 24 -5.46 11.66 -6.18
CA ARG A 24 -4.61 12.79 -6.56
C ARG A 24 -4.88 14.02 -5.69
N SER A 25 -6.15 14.34 -5.42
CA SER A 25 -6.51 15.45 -4.53
C SER A 25 -5.97 15.26 -3.11
N PHE A 26 -6.12 14.06 -2.53
CA PHE A 26 -5.58 13.76 -1.21
C PHE A 26 -4.05 13.87 -1.16
N PHE A 27 -3.35 13.29 -2.13
CA PHE A 27 -1.89 13.36 -2.16
C PHE A 27 -1.36 14.76 -2.48
N LYS A 28 -2.10 15.58 -3.24
CA LYS A 28 -1.81 17.02 -3.40
C LYS A 28 -1.90 17.75 -2.05
N ASN A 29 -2.92 17.47 -1.25
CA ASN A 29 -3.08 18.07 0.07
C ASN A 29 -1.99 17.61 1.05
N ILE A 30 -1.68 16.31 1.08
CA ILE A 30 -0.58 15.74 1.88
C ILE A 30 0.74 16.43 1.49
N TYR A 31 1.07 16.46 0.19
CA TYR A 31 2.25 17.15 -0.31
C TYR A 31 2.26 18.63 0.13
N GLY A 32 1.13 19.34 0.01
CA GLY A 32 0.96 20.71 0.46
C GLY A 32 1.28 20.94 1.94
N SER A 33 0.93 19.97 2.80
CA SER A 33 1.22 20.01 4.24
C SER A 33 2.66 19.64 4.62
N LEU A 34 3.46 19.10 3.70
CA LEU A 34 4.85 18.77 3.99
C LEU A 34 5.68 20.05 4.23
N GLY A 35 6.61 19.98 5.18
CA GLY A 35 7.64 21.01 5.35
C GLY A 35 8.56 21.11 4.13
N HIS A 36 9.17 22.28 3.92
CA HIS A 36 9.97 22.59 2.71
C HIS A 36 11.04 21.53 2.39
N LYS A 37 11.79 21.08 3.41
CA LYS A 37 12.83 20.04 3.25
C LYS A 37 12.28 18.68 2.81
N MET A 38 11.05 18.34 3.20
CA MET A 38 10.42 17.09 2.77
C MET A 38 9.79 17.23 1.39
N LYS A 39 9.25 18.40 1.04
CA LYS A 39 8.76 18.68 -0.32
C LYS A 39 9.85 18.51 -1.37
N SER A 40 11.08 18.96 -1.10
CA SER A 40 12.20 18.83 -2.04
C SER A 40 12.55 17.37 -2.35
N LYS A 41 12.30 16.42 -1.44
CA LYS A 41 12.45 14.98 -1.72
C LYS A 41 11.46 14.50 -2.80
N TYR A 42 10.28 15.12 -2.86
CA TYR A 42 9.20 14.77 -3.78
C TYR A 42 8.97 15.84 -4.85
N THR A 43 10.02 16.57 -5.24
CA THR A 43 9.98 17.58 -6.31
C THR A 43 11.10 17.29 -7.30
N ASP A 44 10.83 17.45 -8.60
CA ASP A 44 11.84 17.34 -9.64
C ASP A 44 11.58 18.37 -10.73
N ASN A 45 12.59 19.18 -11.06
CA ASN A 45 12.45 20.32 -11.96
C ASN A 45 11.29 21.29 -11.63
N GLY A 46 10.94 21.39 -10.35
CA GLY A 46 9.81 22.22 -9.89
C GLY A 46 8.45 21.49 -9.87
N ASP A 47 8.37 20.28 -10.43
CA ASP A 47 7.14 19.50 -10.50
C ASP A 47 7.04 18.48 -9.34
N PRO A 48 5.87 18.38 -8.66
CA PRO A 48 5.68 17.38 -7.61
C PRO A 48 5.70 15.94 -8.13
N LYS A 49 6.58 15.11 -7.58
CA LYS A 49 6.68 13.66 -7.78
C LYS A 49 5.69 12.90 -6.90
N TYR A 50 4.39 13.02 -7.20
CA TYR A 50 3.36 12.33 -6.41
C TYR A 50 3.52 10.81 -6.37
N TYR A 51 4.12 10.18 -7.39
CA TYR A 51 4.30 8.73 -7.41
C TYR A 51 5.27 8.24 -6.31
N GLU A 52 6.35 8.99 -6.03
CA GLU A 52 7.30 8.66 -4.95
C GLU A 52 6.64 8.83 -3.60
N LEU A 53 5.94 9.95 -3.39
CA LEU A 53 5.16 10.19 -2.18
C LEU A 53 4.13 9.08 -1.93
N ARG A 54 3.43 8.63 -2.98
CA ARG A 54 2.45 7.53 -2.87
C ARG A 54 3.10 6.19 -2.54
N ASN A 55 4.29 5.91 -3.08
CA ASN A 55 5.04 4.69 -2.76
C ASN A 55 5.52 4.70 -1.31
N ASP A 56 6.12 5.80 -0.85
CA ASP A 56 6.59 5.96 0.52
C ASP A 56 5.44 5.93 1.53
N TRP A 57 4.30 6.56 1.18
CA TRP A 57 3.10 6.48 2.01
C TRP A 57 2.61 5.03 2.14
N TRP A 58 2.59 4.26 1.05
CA TRP A 58 2.22 2.85 1.12
C TRP A 58 3.18 2.05 2.00
N ASP A 59 4.48 2.25 1.83
CA ASP A 59 5.51 1.56 2.62
C ASP A 59 5.36 1.83 4.12
N ALA A 60 5.11 3.09 4.50
CA ALA A 60 4.91 3.50 5.88
C ALA A 60 3.61 2.97 6.50
N ASN A 61 2.55 2.75 5.71
CA ASN A 61 1.21 2.45 6.23
C ASN A 61 0.73 1.01 5.95
N ARG A 62 1.47 0.21 5.16
CA ARG A 62 1.02 -1.14 4.74
C ARG A 62 0.75 -2.08 5.91
N LEU A 63 1.46 -1.92 7.03
CA LEU A 63 1.25 -2.71 8.24
C LEU A 63 -0.15 -2.49 8.82
N ASP A 64 -0.56 -1.23 8.95
CA ASP A 64 -1.87 -0.89 9.49
C ASP A 64 -3.00 -1.22 8.52
N VAL A 65 -2.75 -1.07 7.22
CA VAL A 65 -3.67 -1.55 6.17
C VAL A 65 -3.87 -3.06 6.28
N TRP A 66 -2.80 -3.84 6.47
CA TRP A 66 -2.89 -5.30 6.65
C TRP A 66 -3.68 -5.67 7.90
N LYS A 67 -3.42 -4.99 9.04
CA LYS A 67 -4.21 -5.18 10.26
C LYS A 67 -5.69 -4.91 10.01
N ALA A 68 -6.03 -3.84 9.31
CA ALA A 68 -7.43 -3.53 9.00
C ALA A 68 -8.09 -4.61 8.13
N ILE A 69 -7.42 -5.04 7.05
CA ILE A 69 -7.91 -6.10 6.13
C ILE A 69 -8.17 -7.41 6.88
N THR A 70 -7.27 -7.78 7.79
CA THR A 70 -7.33 -9.04 8.53
C THR A 70 -8.20 -8.98 9.79
N CYS A 71 -8.77 -7.83 10.12
CA CYS A 71 -9.53 -7.64 11.37
C CYS A 71 -10.71 -8.64 11.51
N GLY A 72 -11.41 -8.89 10.40
CA GLY A 72 -12.53 -9.82 10.32
C GLY A 72 -12.18 -11.25 9.93
N ALA A 73 -10.90 -11.59 9.77
CA ALA A 73 -10.51 -12.96 9.45
C ALA A 73 -10.75 -13.91 10.65
N PRO A 74 -11.07 -15.20 10.41
CA PRO A 74 -11.21 -16.18 11.49
C PRO A 74 -9.95 -16.32 12.35
N GLU A 75 -10.11 -16.66 13.63
CA GLU A 75 -9.00 -16.93 14.55
C GLU A 75 -8.15 -18.14 14.11
N SER A 76 -8.70 -19.07 13.34
CA SER A 76 -7.94 -20.20 12.79
C SER A 76 -7.33 -19.89 11.42
N ALA A 77 -7.61 -18.73 10.82
CA ALA A 77 -7.16 -18.39 9.49
C ALA A 77 -5.65 -18.15 9.46
N GLN A 78 -5.00 -18.77 8.49
CA GLN A 78 -3.57 -18.66 8.24
C GLN A 78 -3.33 -18.23 6.79
N TYR A 79 -2.25 -17.50 6.55
CA TYR A 79 -1.71 -17.28 5.23
C TYR A 79 -1.21 -18.61 4.66
N PHE A 80 -1.43 -18.83 3.37
CA PHE A 80 -1.24 -20.14 2.72
C PHE A 80 0.22 -20.62 2.63
N ARG A 81 1.20 -19.78 3.00
CA ARG A 81 2.63 -20.13 3.10
C ARG A 81 3.15 -19.78 4.49
N ASN A 82 4.20 -20.49 4.90
CA ASN A 82 5.03 -20.01 6.00
C ASN A 82 5.65 -18.67 5.60
N ALA A 83 5.39 -17.66 6.42
CA ALA A 83 5.71 -16.27 6.11
C ALA A 83 6.30 -15.51 7.30
N CYS A 84 6.11 -16.04 8.51
CA CYS A 84 6.64 -15.45 9.74
C CYS A 84 8.01 -16.05 10.06
N ALA A 85 8.82 -15.31 10.84
CA ALA A 85 10.18 -15.69 11.19
C ALA A 85 11.00 -16.12 9.95
N GLU A 86 11.13 -15.20 8.98
CA GLU A 86 11.86 -15.44 7.72
C GLU A 86 11.31 -16.63 6.92
N GLY A 87 9.99 -16.83 6.94
CA GLY A 87 9.33 -17.93 6.23
C GLY A 87 9.47 -19.30 6.91
N LYS A 88 9.95 -19.36 8.15
CA LYS A 88 10.08 -20.62 8.91
C LYS A 88 8.77 -21.04 9.57
N THR A 89 7.87 -20.10 9.84
CA THR A 89 6.64 -20.36 10.60
C THR A 89 5.39 -19.83 9.89
N PRO A 90 4.23 -20.49 10.06
CA PRO A 90 2.96 -19.98 9.55
C PRO A 90 2.55 -18.72 10.30
N THR A 91 1.66 -17.93 9.68
CA THR A 91 0.93 -16.90 10.45
C THR A 91 0.06 -17.57 11.50
N ASN A 92 -0.09 -16.90 12.63
CA ASN A 92 -1.08 -17.26 13.63
C ASN A 92 -2.32 -16.36 13.47
N LYS A 93 -3.44 -16.75 14.09
CA LYS A 93 -4.67 -15.97 14.29
C LYS A 93 -4.90 -14.78 13.35
N LYS A 94 -5.87 -14.94 12.45
CA LYS A 94 -6.28 -13.90 11.50
C LYS A 94 -5.20 -13.55 10.48
N CYS A 95 -4.42 -14.53 10.01
CA CYS A 95 -3.37 -14.32 9.00
C CYS A 95 -2.30 -13.29 9.42
N ARG A 96 -1.88 -13.28 10.69
CA ARG A 96 -0.87 -12.34 11.22
C ARG A 96 0.34 -13.04 11.80
N CYS A 97 1.49 -12.38 11.73
CA CYS A 97 2.64 -12.77 12.55
C CYS A 97 2.49 -12.21 13.97
N VAL A 98 3.16 -12.82 14.97
CA VAL A 98 3.19 -12.29 16.34
C VAL A 98 3.75 -10.86 16.39
N THR A 99 4.70 -10.56 15.50
CA THR A 99 5.28 -9.24 15.28
C THR A 99 4.34 -8.23 14.61
N ASN A 100 3.15 -8.68 14.16
CA ASN A 100 2.22 -7.93 13.33
C ASN A 100 2.78 -7.48 11.97
N ASP A 101 3.86 -8.12 11.50
CA ASP A 101 4.39 -7.90 10.16
C ASP A 101 3.40 -8.36 9.09
N VAL A 102 3.47 -7.72 7.91
CA VAL A 102 2.72 -8.17 6.73
C VAL A 102 3.36 -9.47 6.21
N PRO A 103 2.66 -10.61 6.20
CA PRO A 103 3.22 -11.92 5.82
C PRO A 103 3.34 -12.10 4.29
N THR A 104 3.18 -11.02 3.51
CA THR A 104 3.20 -11.08 2.06
C THR A 104 3.97 -9.90 1.48
N TYR A 105 4.57 -10.13 0.31
CA TYR A 105 5.23 -9.13 -0.51
C TYR A 105 4.56 -8.99 -1.88
N PHE A 106 3.33 -9.53 -2.05
CA PHE A 106 2.62 -9.37 -3.32
C PHE A 106 2.41 -7.90 -3.67
N ASP A 107 2.31 -7.01 -2.69
CA ASP A 107 2.30 -5.57 -2.93
C ASP A 107 3.61 -5.01 -3.50
N TYR A 108 4.70 -5.77 -3.61
CA TYR A 108 5.92 -5.39 -4.33
C TYR A 108 6.13 -6.20 -5.63
N VAL A 109 5.21 -7.10 -5.98
CA VAL A 109 5.22 -7.84 -7.25
C VAL A 109 4.41 -7.07 -8.30
N PRO A 110 4.91 -6.89 -9.54
CA PRO A 110 4.15 -6.27 -10.63
C PRO A 110 2.76 -6.91 -10.79
N GLN A 111 1.72 -6.10 -11.00
CA GLN A 111 0.33 -6.58 -11.03
C GLN A 111 0.08 -7.71 -12.02
N TYR A 112 0.74 -7.66 -13.17
CA TYR A 112 0.60 -8.66 -14.21
C TYR A 112 1.08 -10.06 -13.77
N LEU A 113 2.00 -10.13 -12.80
CA LEU A 113 2.61 -11.37 -12.32
C LEU A 113 2.01 -11.89 -11.00
N ARG A 114 1.03 -11.19 -10.43
CA ARG A 114 0.36 -11.60 -9.18
C ARG A 114 -0.75 -12.60 -9.44
#